data_AF-A0A438GU65-F1
#
_entry.id   AF-A0A438GU65-F1
#
_cell.length_a   1.000
_cell.length_b   1.000
_cell.length_c   1.000
_cell.angle_alpha   90.00
_cell.angle_beta   90.00
_cell.angle_gamma   90.00
#
_symmetry.space_group_name_H-M   'P 1'
#
loop_
_entity.id
_entity.type
_entity.pdbx_description
1 polymer ?
#
loop_
_entity_poly.entity_id
_entity_poly.type
_entity_poly.pdbx_seq_one_letter_code
_entity_poly.pdbx_strand_id
1 'polypeptide(L)'
;MTKVYGTGAYDFKRHRVAEYPVDSTTQVTDPKTGSALPNSITLLEIQRDRLTKIAEANWSKAGDGSKPIKPFDPNLVKEIYETELVVLGGRKTVPLQRVMILEVSQYLENYLWPNFDPETVSFEHMMSMILMVNEKFRENVAAWVCFYDRKDVFKAFIEKVLRLKEQGRSLRIAEKTNYLLFMINAFQSLEDEIVSETVLSLASLQSWLSLSYGRFQMELCLNTDLIKKWKRMIKREAKEVMKRGEPFDPSTMLEAKFLRNIIEEFLEVLDSKVFSYSHGDDEDNELVDANGFEKVNDACILYCERFMEFLIDLLSQLPTRRYNCVPKF
;
A
#
# COMPACT_ATOMS: atom_id res chain seq x y z
N MET A 1 -32.74 -35.23 12.89
CA MET A 1 -32.82 -33.76 13.04
C MET A 1 -31.88 -33.37 14.16
N THR A 2 -30.69 -32.89 13.81
CA THR A 2 -29.65 -32.52 14.79
C THR A 2 -29.61 -31.00 14.85
N LYS A 3 -30.09 -30.41 15.95
CA LYS A 3 -30.08 -28.96 16.17
C LYS A 3 -28.66 -28.52 16.54
N VAL A 4 -28.06 -27.68 15.71
CA VAL A 4 -26.82 -26.97 16.02
C VAL A 4 -27.21 -25.68 16.77
N TYR A 5 -26.83 -25.59 18.05
CA TYR A 5 -26.92 -24.37 18.85
C TYR A 5 -25.61 -23.61 18.71
N GLY A 6 -25.67 -22.32 18.35
CA GLY A 6 -24.52 -21.42 18.43
C GLY A 6 -24.39 -20.42 17.28
N THR A 7 -25.41 -19.63 16.97
CA THR A 7 -25.22 -18.37 16.23
C THR A 7 -25.53 -17.22 17.17
N GLY A 8 -24.59 -16.93 18.07
CA GLY A 8 -24.48 -15.59 18.62
C GLY A 8 -24.05 -14.66 17.47
N ALA A 9 -24.74 -13.54 17.31
CA ALA A 9 -24.32 -12.50 16.38
C ALA A 9 -22.98 -11.94 16.88
N TYR A 10 -21.88 -12.46 16.34
CA TYR A 10 -20.58 -11.80 16.45
C TYR A 10 -20.66 -10.54 15.60
N ASP A 11 -21.01 -9.43 16.26
CA ASP A 11 -20.81 -8.10 15.74
C ASP A 11 -19.29 -7.89 15.67
N PHE A 12 -18.69 -8.24 14.53
CA PHE A 12 -17.31 -7.91 14.19
C PHE A 12 -17.23 -6.39 13.99
N LYS A 13 -17.36 -5.63 15.07
CA LYS A 13 -16.87 -4.26 15.11
C LYS A 13 -15.38 -4.34 14.83
N ARG A 14 -15.00 -4.05 13.58
CA ARG A 14 -13.62 -3.98 13.11
C ARG A 14 -12.84 -3.14 14.12
N HIS A 15 -11.92 -3.77 14.85
CA HIS A 15 -10.92 -3.02 15.61
C HIS A 15 -10.10 -2.21 14.62
N ARG A 16 -9.84 -0.96 14.99
CA ARG A 16 -9.32 0.13 14.15
C ARG A 16 -8.08 -0.33 13.34
N VAL A 17 -8.29 -0.57 12.04
CA VAL A 17 -7.32 -1.24 11.14
C VAL A 17 -6.17 -0.33 10.69
N ALA A 18 -6.26 0.97 10.98
CA ALA A 18 -5.35 1.98 10.44
C ALA A 18 -4.82 2.96 11.51
N GLU A 19 -4.63 2.50 12.75
CA GLU A 19 -3.86 3.28 13.72
C GLU A 19 -2.36 3.03 13.48
N TYR A 20 -1.63 4.11 13.21
CA TYR A 20 -0.19 4.13 13.39
C TYR A 20 0.13 3.87 14.86
N PRO A 21 1.18 3.09 15.20
CA PRO A 21 1.54 2.84 16.59
C PRO A 21 1.73 4.16 17.33
N VAL A 22 0.95 4.36 18.40
CA VAL A 22 1.09 5.50 19.30
C VAL A 22 2.12 5.11 20.36
N ASP A 23 3.13 5.96 20.61
CA ASP A 23 4.16 5.73 21.63
C ASP A 23 3.53 5.50 23.01
N SER A 24 3.34 4.25 23.40
CA SER A 24 2.88 3.87 24.74
C SER A 24 4.06 3.72 25.69
N THR A 25 4.68 4.85 26.03
CA THR A 25 5.55 4.95 27.22
C THR A 25 5.08 6.10 28.09
N THR A 26 4.15 5.83 28.99
CA THR A 26 4.01 6.64 30.20
C THR A 26 3.61 5.72 31.35
N GLN A 27 4.62 5.38 32.15
CA GLN A 27 4.40 4.76 33.45
C GLN A 27 3.52 5.67 34.32
N VAL A 28 2.61 5.02 35.03
CA VAL A 28 1.66 5.61 35.97
C VAL A 28 2.37 6.46 37.03
N THR A 29 2.19 7.77 37.00
CA THR A 29 2.29 8.67 38.17
C THR A 29 1.31 9.85 38.01
N ASP A 30 0.62 10.19 39.11
CA ASP A 30 -0.51 11.15 39.21
C ASP A 30 -0.14 12.64 38.98
N PRO A 31 -1.12 13.57 38.84
CA PRO A 31 -1.11 14.61 37.80
C PRO A 31 -0.59 15.96 38.26
N LYS A 32 0.27 16.59 37.43
CA LYS A 32 0.47 18.04 37.40
C LYS A 32 0.57 18.54 35.96
N THR A 33 -0.48 19.25 35.56
CA THR A 33 -0.55 20.32 34.53
C THR A 33 0.68 20.52 33.65
N GLY A 34 0.55 20.17 32.35
CA GLY A 34 1.49 20.60 31.32
C GLY A 34 1.44 19.76 30.03
N SER A 35 0.45 20.02 29.18
CA SER A 35 0.31 19.61 27.77
C SER A 35 0.63 18.15 27.40
N ALA A 36 -0.36 17.27 27.59
CA ALA A 36 -0.54 16.17 26.65
C ALA A 36 -1.08 16.76 25.34
N LEU A 37 -0.33 16.65 24.24
CA LEU A 37 -0.82 16.97 22.90
C LEU A 37 -2.01 16.07 22.59
N PRO A 38 -3.21 16.61 22.30
CA PRO A 38 -4.34 15.77 21.93
C PRO A 38 -4.21 15.33 20.47
N ASN A 39 -4.54 14.06 20.19
CA ASN A 39 -4.67 13.46 18.85
C ASN A 39 -5.82 14.07 18.00
N SER A 40 -6.30 15.26 18.36
CA SER A 40 -7.42 15.97 17.76
C SER A 40 -6.93 17.34 17.35
N ILE A 41 -6.54 17.50 16.08
CA ILE A 41 -6.29 18.83 15.53
C ILE A 41 -7.59 19.62 15.58
N THR A 42 -7.53 20.83 16.14
CA THR A 42 -8.72 21.69 16.18
C THR A 42 -8.97 22.29 14.79
N LEU A 43 -10.23 22.58 14.46
CA LEU A 43 -10.57 23.29 13.20
C LEU A 43 -9.79 24.59 13.04
N LEU A 44 -9.50 25.28 14.15
CA LEU A 44 -8.70 26.52 14.15
C LEU A 44 -7.22 26.29 13.80
N GLU A 45 -6.66 25.15 14.19
CA GLU A 45 -5.30 24.76 13.79
C GLU A 45 -5.25 24.38 12.31
N ILE A 46 -6.25 23.65 11.81
CA ILE A 46 -6.38 23.36 10.37
C ILE A 46 -6.42 24.68 9.58
N GLN A 47 -7.30 25.62 9.95
CA GLN A 47 -7.47 26.88 9.21
C GLN A 47 -6.21 27.76 9.18
N ARG A 48 -5.37 27.69 10.21
CA ARG A 48 -4.13 28.49 10.28
C ARG A 48 -2.96 27.84 9.57
N ASP A 49 -3.05 26.54 9.29
CA ASP A 49 -1.96 25.76 8.73
C ASP A 49 -1.55 26.24 7.33
N ARG A 50 -0.26 26.07 7.01
CA ARG A 50 0.31 26.43 5.71
C ARG A 50 -0.35 25.63 4.58
N LEU A 51 -0.61 24.34 4.79
CA LEU A 51 -1.23 23.46 3.79
C LEU A 51 -2.65 23.92 3.42
N THR A 52 -3.43 24.39 4.40
CA THR A 52 -4.78 24.91 4.15
C THR A 52 -4.74 26.16 3.28
N LYS A 53 -3.78 27.07 3.51
CA LYS A 53 -3.57 28.25 2.67
C LYS A 53 -3.12 27.89 1.25
N ILE A 54 -2.26 26.88 1.12
CA ILE A 54 -1.85 26.34 -0.18
C ILE A 54 -3.07 25.73 -0.89
N ALA A 55 -3.92 25.00 -0.17
CA ALA A 55 -5.12 24.41 -0.73
C ALA A 55 -6.09 25.48 -1.24
N GLU A 56 -6.39 26.51 -0.43
CA GLU A 56 -7.23 27.65 -0.82
C GLU A 56 -6.74 28.37 -2.08
N ALA A 57 -5.43 28.40 -2.31
CA ALA A 57 -4.85 29.05 -3.49
C ALA A 57 -4.86 28.17 -4.76
N ASN A 58 -4.97 26.85 -4.64
CA ASN A 58 -4.69 25.93 -5.75
C ASN A 58 -5.80 24.91 -6.07
N TRP A 59 -6.64 24.50 -5.10
CA TRP A 59 -7.67 23.47 -5.37
C TRP A 59 -8.91 23.50 -4.47
N SER A 60 -8.83 24.07 -3.27
CA SER A 60 -9.94 24.04 -2.31
C SER A 60 -11.10 24.91 -2.80
N LYS A 61 -12.29 24.29 -2.88
CA LYS A 61 -13.56 24.94 -3.20
C LYS A 61 -14.17 25.70 -2.02
N ALA A 62 -13.59 25.57 -0.82
CA ALA A 62 -14.05 26.24 0.39
C ALA A 62 -13.51 27.68 0.54
N GLY A 63 -12.56 28.08 -0.33
CA GLY A 63 -12.03 29.44 -0.38
C GLY A 63 -13.03 30.43 -0.96
N ASP A 64 -12.77 31.72 -0.74
CA ASP A 64 -13.54 32.82 -1.29
C ASP A 64 -13.53 32.73 -2.82
N GLY A 65 -14.65 32.35 -3.44
CA GLY A 65 -14.81 32.08 -4.88
C GLY A 65 -14.56 33.27 -5.82
N SER A 66 -13.99 34.34 -5.26
CA SER A 66 -13.56 35.58 -5.90
C SER A 66 -12.17 35.48 -6.52
N LYS A 67 -11.31 34.55 -6.08
CA LYS A 67 -9.95 34.39 -6.62
C LYS A 67 -9.87 33.25 -7.63
N PRO A 68 -9.31 33.48 -8.84
CA PRO A 68 -9.12 32.41 -9.80
C PRO A 68 -8.17 31.35 -9.24
N ILE A 69 -8.59 30.09 -9.31
CA ILE A 69 -7.76 28.94 -8.95
C ILE A 69 -6.54 28.90 -9.88
N LYS A 70 -5.35 28.74 -9.30
CA LYS A 70 -4.11 28.63 -10.08
C LYS A 70 -4.13 27.39 -10.98
N PRO A 71 -3.47 27.42 -12.15
CA PRO A 71 -3.30 26.22 -12.96
C PRO A 71 -2.49 25.16 -12.20
N PHE A 72 -2.68 23.90 -12.58
CA PHE A 72 -1.96 22.78 -11.99
C PHE A 72 -0.44 22.93 -12.15
N ASP A 73 0.27 22.75 -11.04
CA ASP A 73 1.73 22.72 -11.00
C ASP A 73 2.22 21.37 -10.43
N PRO A 74 2.88 20.52 -11.25
CA PRO A 74 3.50 19.28 -10.80
C PRO A 74 4.58 19.50 -9.73
N ASN A 75 5.28 20.63 -9.75
CA ASN A 75 6.34 20.91 -8.78
C ASN A 75 5.77 21.13 -7.39
N LEU A 76 4.54 21.66 -7.29
CA LEU A 76 3.85 21.79 -6.01
C LEU A 76 3.56 20.43 -5.38
N VAL A 77 3.14 19.44 -6.18
CA VAL A 77 2.92 18.06 -5.69
C VAL A 77 4.22 17.48 -5.14
N LYS A 78 5.32 17.70 -5.87
CA LYS A 78 6.66 17.28 -5.43
C LYS A 78 7.08 17.97 -4.13
N GLU A 79 6.90 19.29 -4.03
CA GLU A 79 7.20 20.05 -2.80
C GLU A 79 6.39 19.52 -1.62
N ILE A 80 5.08 19.36 -1.76
CA ILE A 80 4.21 18.85 -0.69
C ILE A 80 4.67 17.45 -0.26
N TYR A 81 4.97 16.57 -1.21
CA TYR A 81 5.44 15.23 -0.89
C TYR A 81 6.76 15.27 -0.10
N GLU A 82 7.78 15.95 -0.63
CA GLU A 82 9.12 15.98 -0.05
C GLU A 82 9.18 16.71 1.30
N THR A 83 8.35 17.73 1.50
CA THR A 83 8.38 18.57 2.71
C THR A 83 7.42 18.11 3.80
N GLU A 84 6.23 17.60 3.45
CA GLU A 84 5.15 17.33 4.41
C GLU A 84 4.82 15.83 4.55
N LEU A 85 5.08 15.01 3.54
CA LEU A 85 4.65 13.60 3.51
C LEU A 85 5.80 12.59 3.66
N VAL A 86 7.02 12.99 3.33
CA VAL A 86 8.20 12.10 3.44
C VAL A 86 8.58 11.86 4.90
N VAL A 87 8.73 10.58 5.25
CA VAL A 87 9.35 10.16 6.51
C VAL A 87 10.88 10.13 6.32
N LEU A 88 11.59 11.02 7.03
CA LEU A 88 13.05 11.15 6.95
C LEU A 88 13.81 10.22 7.94
N GLY A 89 13.11 9.42 8.75
CA GLY A 89 13.72 8.38 9.59
C GLY A 89 13.16 8.30 11.01
N GLY A 90 13.47 7.21 11.72
CA GLY A 90 13.01 6.93 13.08
C GLY A 90 11.72 6.11 13.16
N ARG A 91 11.14 5.99 14.36
CA ARG A 91 9.85 5.29 14.64
C ARG A 91 8.61 5.94 14.01
N LYS A 92 8.80 7.01 13.24
CA LYS A 92 7.70 7.89 12.83
C LYS A 92 7.04 7.36 11.57
N THR A 93 5.73 7.27 11.60
CA THR A 93 4.89 7.01 10.43
C THR A 93 4.68 8.32 9.66
N VAL A 94 3.98 8.25 8.51
CA VAL A 94 3.64 9.46 7.75
C VAL A 94 2.96 10.45 8.70
N PRO A 95 3.36 11.74 8.72
CA PRO A 95 2.81 12.71 9.66
C PRO A 95 1.29 12.80 9.52
N LEU A 96 0.55 12.10 10.39
CA LEU A 96 -0.88 11.89 10.24
C LEU A 96 -1.64 13.22 10.12
N GLN A 97 -1.25 14.19 10.94
CA GLN A 97 -1.82 15.53 10.91
C GLN A 97 -1.74 16.21 9.53
N ARG A 98 -0.64 16.02 8.78
CA ARG A 98 -0.46 16.60 7.44
C ARG A 98 -1.36 15.93 6.42
N VAL A 99 -1.46 14.61 6.49
CA VAL A 99 -2.34 13.79 5.64
C VAL A 99 -3.81 14.16 5.88
N MET A 100 -4.23 14.31 7.14
CA MET A 100 -5.57 14.75 7.52
C MET A 100 -5.91 16.13 6.96
N ILE A 101 -4.99 17.10 7.06
CA ILE A 101 -5.23 18.45 6.52
C ILE A 101 -5.42 18.39 4.99
N LEU A 102 -4.61 17.59 4.28
CA LEU A 102 -4.76 17.40 2.84
C LEU A 102 -6.08 16.73 2.47
N GLU A 103 -6.54 15.74 3.26
CA GLU A 103 -7.83 15.07 3.08
C GLU A 103 -9.00 16.04 3.24
N VAL A 104 -9.02 16.81 4.35
CA VAL A 104 -10.06 17.83 4.60
C VAL A 104 -10.10 18.87 3.49
N SER A 105 -8.94 19.17 2.89
CA SER A 105 -8.84 20.11 1.76
C SER A 105 -9.22 19.50 0.40
N GLN A 106 -9.58 18.21 0.35
CA GLN A 106 -9.91 17.45 -0.87
C GLN A 106 -8.76 17.43 -1.89
N TYR A 107 -7.53 17.19 -1.41
CA TYR A 107 -6.34 17.18 -2.24
C TYR A 107 -6.39 16.12 -3.36
N LEU A 108 -6.96 14.95 -3.08
CA LEU A 108 -7.11 13.88 -4.07
C LEU A 108 -8.09 14.28 -5.17
N GLU A 109 -9.30 14.69 -4.78
CA GLU A 109 -10.43 14.90 -5.69
C GLU A 109 -10.28 16.17 -6.53
N ASN A 110 -9.71 17.23 -5.95
CA ASN A 110 -9.64 18.53 -6.63
C ASN A 110 -8.27 18.84 -7.24
N TYR A 111 -7.19 18.14 -6.86
CA TYR A 111 -5.83 18.45 -7.36
C TYR A 111 -5.10 17.26 -7.97
N LEU A 112 -5.03 16.12 -7.29
CA LEU A 112 -4.24 14.98 -7.79
C LEU A 112 -4.93 14.22 -8.92
N TRP A 113 -6.18 13.80 -8.71
CA TRP A 113 -6.88 12.92 -9.66
C TRP A 113 -7.28 13.61 -10.96
N PRO A 114 -7.83 14.85 -10.96
CA PRO A 114 -8.15 15.54 -12.21
C PRO A 114 -6.93 15.75 -13.11
N ASN A 115 -5.74 15.92 -12.52
CA ASN A 115 -4.48 16.17 -13.21
C ASN A 115 -3.61 14.91 -13.38
N PHE A 116 -4.16 13.72 -13.12
CA PHE A 116 -3.44 12.47 -13.35
C PHE A 116 -3.34 12.16 -14.85
N ASP A 117 -2.11 11.99 -15.33
CA ASP A 117 -1.75 11.51 -16.66
C ASP A 117 -0.79 10.31 -16.54
N PRO A 118 -1.19 9.10 -17.00
CA PRO A 118 -0.35 7.91 -16.94
C PRO A 118 1.06 8.09 -17.53
N GLU A 119 1.23 8.93 -18.55
CA GLU A 119 2.49 9.05 -19.27
C GLU A 119 3.48 9.98 -18.56
N THR A 120 2.99 11.00 -17.86
CA THR A 120 3.84 12.05 -17.26
C THR A 120 3.85 12.05 -15.73
N VAL A 121 3.06 11.20 -15.08
CA VAL A 121 2.95 11.19 -13.61
C VAL A 121 4.29 10.93 -12.93
N SER A 122 4.62 11.74 -11.92
CA SER A 122 5.83 11.56 -11.12
C SER A 122 5.63 10.55 -9.98
N PHE A 123 6.73 10.07 -9.42
CA PHE A 123 6.71 9.21 -8.23
C PHE A 123 5.99 9.88 -7.06
N GLU A 124 6.25 11.16 -6.82
CA GLU A 124 5.67 11.93 -5.72
C GLU A 124 4.15 12.09 -5.86
N HIS A 125 3.67 12.26 -7.09
CA HIS A 125 2.24 12.31 -7.38
C HIS A 125 1.58 10.96 -7.11
N MET A 126 2.17 9.87 -7.61
CA MET A 126 1.67 8.50 -7.35
C MET A 126 1.63 8.19 -5.86
N MET A 127 2.70 8.49 -5.13
CA MET A 127 2.79 8.21 -3.71
C MET A 127 1.82 9.09 -2.90
N SER A 128 1.63 10.35 -3.29
CA SER A 128 0.63 11.22 -2.68
C SER A 128 -0.79 10.66 -2.86
N MET A 129 -1.13 10.15 -4.05
CA MET A 129 -2.43 9.50 -4.28
C MET A 129 -2.62 8.25 -3.41
N ILE A 130 -1.59 7.39 -3.32
CA ILE A 130 -1.57 6.21 -2.44
C ILE A 130 -1.87 6.60 -0.99
N LEU A 131 -1.20 7.64 -0.49
CA LEU A 131 -1.40 8.14 0.88
C LEU A 131 -2.81 8.67 1.11
N MET A 132 -3.37 9.44 0.17
CA MET A 132 -4.73 9.96 0.30
C MET A 132 -5.79 8.84 0.28
N VAL A 133 -5.60 7.81 -0.55
CA VAL A 133 -6.50 6.64 -0.56
C VAL A 133 -6.43 5.90 0.78
N ASN A 134 -5.22 5.64 1.28
CA ASN A 134 -5.03 5.00 2.59
C ASN A 134 -5.69 5.79 3.73
N GLU A 135 -5.58 7.12 3.70
CA GLU A 135 -6.21 7.99 4.69
C GLU A 135 -7.74 7.91 4.64
N LYS A 136 -8.34 7.86 3.44
CA LYS A 136 -9.78 7.69 3.31
C LYS A 136 -10.26 6.37 3.91
N PHE A 137 -9.51 5.29 3.72
CA PHE A 137 -9.78 4.02 4.40
C PHE A 137 -9.63 4.12 5.92
N ARG A 138 -8.64 4.86 6.41
CA ARG A 138 -8.43 5.08 7.85
C ARG A 138 -9.62 5.82 8.49
N GLU A 139 -10.13 6.85 7.82
CA GLU A 139 -11.30 7.62 8.26
C GLU A 139 -12.64 6.94 7.90
N ASN A 140 -12.59 5.74 7.30
CA ASN A 140 -13.76 4.97 6.87
C ASN A 140 -14.69 5.76 5.93
N VAL A 141 -14.08 6.55 5.04
CA VAL A 141 -14.73 7.32 3.97
C VAL A 141 -14.62 6.55 2.66
N ALA A 142 -15.59 6.74 1.77
CA ALA A 142 -15.63 6.06 0.47
C ALA A 142 -14.45 6.47 -0.43
N ALA A 143 -13.38 5.67 -0.42
CA ALA A 143 -12.12 6.01 -1.07
C ALA A 143 -12.17 5.95 -2.60
N TRP A 144 -12.95 5.02 -3.17
CA TRP A 144 -12.97 4.76 -4.62
C TRP A 144 -13.90 5.66 -5.42
N VAL A 145 -14.86 6.32 -4.77
CA VAL A 145 -15.93 7.07 -5.45
C VAL A 145 -15.40 8.17 -6.36
N CYS A 146 -14.34 8.88 -5.95
CA CYS A 146 -13.75 9.96 -6.75
C CYS A 146 -13.14 9.48 -8.09
N PHE A 147 -12.80 8.19 -8.20
CA PHE A 147 -12.21 7.65 -9.42
C PHE A 147 -13.24 7.36 -10.52
N TYR A 148 -14.53 7.30 -10.18
CA TYR A 148 -15.60 7.08 -11.17
C TYR A 148 -15.73 8.22 -12.17
N ASP A 149 -15.36 9.44 -11.80
CA ASP A 149 -15.35 10.61 -12.69
C ASP A 149 -14.47 10.40 -13.94
N ARG A 150 -13.44 9.56 -13.81
CA ARG A 150 -12.48 9.22 -14.87
C ARG A 150 -12.15 7.72 -14.87
N LYS A 151 -13.18 6.86 -14.90
CA LYS A 151 -13.03 5.38 -14.86
C LYS A 151 -12.13 4.83 -15.98
N ASP A 152 -12.08 5.51 -17.13
CA ASP A 152 -11.28 5.14 -18.30
C ASP A 152 -9.78 5.10 -18.05
N VAL A 153 -9.25 5.98 -17.19
CA VAL A 153 -7.82 6.02 -16.82
C VAL A 153 -7.51 5.31 -15.51
N PHE A 154 -8.52 4.89 -14.74
CA PHE A 154 -8.31 4.24 -13.44
C PHE A 154 -7.48 2.96 -13.56
N LYS A 155 -7.72 2.18 -14.61
CA LYS A 155 -6.90 0.99 -14.90
C LYS A 155 -5.42 1.35 -15.05
N ALA A 156 -5.11 2.40 -15.80
CA ALA A 156 -3.74 2.86 -15.99
C ALA A 156 -3.12 3.36 -14.66
N PHE A 157 -3.92 3.97 -13.78
CA PHE A 157 -3.47 4.31 -12.43
C PHE A 157 -3.05 3.08 -11.62
N ILE A 158 -3.89 2.04 -11.54
CA ILE A 158 -3.55 0.82 -10.81
C ILE A 158 -2.34 0.12 -11.44
N GLU A 159 -2.26 0.05 -12.77
CA GLU A 159 -1.08 -0.50 -13.47
C GLU A 159 0.21 0.28 -13.14
N LYS A 160 0.14 1.62 -13.04
CA LYS A 160 1.27 2.46 -12.63
C LYS A 160 1.63 2.25 -11.16
N VAL A 161 0.65 2.07 -10.26
CA VAL A 161 0.92 1.68 -8.85
C VAL A 161 1.65 0.34 -8.81
N LEU A 162 1.15 -0.68 -9.50
CA LEU A 162 1.74 -2.02 -9.47
C LEU A 162 3.18 -2.05 -10.00
N ARG A 163 3.50 -1.17 -10.96
CA ARG A 163 4.84 -0.99 -11.53
C ARG A 163 5.69 0.03 -10.80
N LEU A 164 5.19 0.66 -9.73
CA LEU A 164 5.92 1.71 -9.00
C LEU A 164 7.28 1.21 -8.50
N LYS A 165 7.34 -0.06 -8.09
CA LYS A 165 8.57 -0.74 -7.63
C LYS A 165 9.53 -1.11 -8.77
N GLU A 166 9.09 -1.12 -10.03
CA GLU A 166 9.93 -1.49 -11.20
C GLU A 166 10.71 -0.29 -11.78
N GLN A 167 10.45 0.94 -11.32
CA GLN A 167 10.97 2.18 -11.91
C GLN A 167 12.44 2.50 -11.54
N GLY A 168 13.20 1.54 -11.01
CA GLY A 168 14.62 1.67 -10.68
C GLY A 168 14.96 2.50 -9.43
N ARG A 169 13.97 3.17 -8.82
CA ARG A 169 14.12 3.82 -7.50
C ARG A 169 13.89 2.81 -6.39
N SER A 170 14.81 2.72 -5.45
CA SER A 170 14.60 1.96 -4.21
C SER A 170 13.65 2.72 -3.28
N LEU A 171 12.59 2.04 -2.82
CA LEU A 171 11.61 2.60 -1.90
C LEU A 171 12.14 2.53 -0.46
N ARG A 172 11.92 3.59 0.30
CA ARG A 172 12.15 3.60 1.75
C ARG A 172 11.17 2.67 2.44
N ILE A 173 11.49 2.19 3.65
CA ILE A 173 10.62 1.29 4.40
C ILE A 173 9.20 1.88 4.59
N ALA A 174 9.09 3.17 4.88
CA ALA A 174 7.80 3.85 5.00
C ALA A 174 7.00 3.88 3.69
N GLU A 175 7.68 4.06 2.55
CA GLU A 175 7.05 4.02 1.21
C GLU A 175 6.56 2.59 0.91
N LYS A 176 7.39 1.57 1.23
CA LYS A 176 7.01 0.15 1.10
C LYS A 176 5.78 -0.20 1.94
N THR A 177 5.73 0.24 3.20
CA THR A 177 4.58 0.01 4.10
C THR A 177 3.30 0.66 3.58
N ASN A 178 3.35 1.92 3.12
CA ASN A 178 2.17 2.61 2.60
C ASN A 178 1.70 2.04 1.26
N TYR A 179 2.63 1.59 0.40
CA TYR A 179 2.29 0.83 -0.80
C TYR A 179 1.53 -0.46 -0.42
N LEU A 180 2.04 -1.20 0.56
CA LEU A 180 1.43 -2.45 1.01
C LEU A 180 0.04 -2.24 1.62
N LEU A 181 -0.14 -1.18 2.41
CA LEU A 181 -1.44 -0.77 2.93
C LEU A 181 -2.44 -0.45 1.81
N PHE A 182 -1.99 0.23 0.75
CA PHE A 182 -2.82 0.47 -0.43
C PHE A 182 -3.21 -0.84 -1.12
N MET A 183 -2.28 -1.78 -1.25
CA MET A 183 -2.60 -3.11 -1.80
C MET A 183 -3.60 -3.86 -0.92
N ILE A 184 -3.47 -3.82 0.41
CA ILE A 184 -4.46 -4.39 1.34
C ILE A 184 -5.84 -3.79 1.07
N ASN A 185 -5.94 -2.46 1.06
CA ASN A 185 -7.19 -1.75 0.80
C ASN A 185 -7.81 -2.13 -0.56
N ALA A 186 -6.98 -2.28 -1.60
CA ALA A 186 -7.41 -2.69 -2.93
C ALA A 186 -7.93 -4.14 -2.96
N PHE A 187 -7.22 -5.08 -2.33
CA PHE A 187 -7.63 -6.49 -2.23
C PHE A 187 -8.81 -6.71 -1.25
N GLN A 188 -9.06 -5.78 -0.33
CA GLN A 188 -10.28 -5.78 0.50
C GLN A 188 -11.48 -5.15 -0.22
N SER A 189 -11.28 -4.53 -1.39
CA SER A 189 -12.31 -3.80 -2.14
C SER A 189 -12.72 -4.49 -3.44
N LEU A 190 -12.68 -5.82 -3.50
CA LEU A 190 -13.03 -6.59 -4.70
C LEU A 190 -14.52 -6.54 -5.07
N GLU A 191 -15.36 -5.97 -4.22
CA GLU A 191 -16.77 -5.68 -4.54
C GLU A 191 -16.91 -4.45 -5.44
N ASP A 192 -15.91 -3.56 -5.47
CA ASP A 192 -15.89 -2.41 -6.35
C ASP A 192 -15.42 -2.81 -7.76
N GLU A 193 -16.24 -2.51 -8.76
CA GLU A 193 -16.03 -2.94 -10.15
C GLU A 193 -14.70 -2.38 -10.71
N ILE A 194 -14.38 -1.11 -10.44
CA ILE A 194 -13.19 -0.47 -11.02
C ILE A 194 -11.90 -1.09 -10.46
N VAL A 195 -11.95 -1.53 -9.19
CA VAL A 195 -10.82 -2.13 -8.48
C VAL A 195 -10.66 -3.59 -8.89
N SER A 196 -11.75 -4.35 -8.82
CA SER A 196 -11.73 -5.80 -9.07
C SER A 196 -11.29 -6.17 -10.48
N GLU A 197 -11.63 -5.36 -11.50
CA GLU A 197 -11.23 -5.60 -12.89
C GLU A 197 -9.72 -5.77 -13.05
N THR A 198 -8.94 -4.95 -12.34
CA THR A 198 -7.47 -4.96 -12.43
C THR A 198 -6.85 -5.81 -11.34
N VAL A 199 -7.31 -5.72 -10.09
CA VAL A 199 -6.69 -6.40 -8.95
C VAL A 199 -6.87 -7.93 -9.01
N LEU A 200 -8.00 -8.43 -9.52
CA LEU A 200 -8.21 -9.88 -9.66
C LEU A 200 -7.27 -10.54 -10.68
N SER A 201 -6.71 -9.79 -11.64
CA SER A 201 -5.75 -10.35 -12.59
C SER A 201 -4.47 -10.84 -11.88
N LEU A 202 -4.07 -10.15 -10.81
CA LEU A 202 -2.91 -10.47 -9.97
C LEU A 202 -3.05 -11.81 -9.24
N ALA A 203 -4.30 -12.22 -8.98
CA ALA A 203 -4.64 -13.47 -8.34
C ALA A 203 -5.13 -14.53 -9.33
N SER A 204 -4.77 -14.40 -10.61
CA SER A 204 -5.17 -15.34 -11.67
C SER A 204 -4.17 -16.49 -11.85
N LEU A 205 -4.46 -17.41 -12.77
CA LEU A 205 -3.56 -18.50 -13.15
C LEU A 205 -2.20 -18.00 -13.67
N GLN A 206 -2.08 -16.74 -14.10
CA GLN A 206 -0.80 -16.15 -14.52
C GLN A 206 0.19 -16.06 -13.34
N SER A 207 -0.32 -15.97 -12.11
CA SER A 207 0.54 -15.90 -10.92
C SER A 207 1.34 -17.20 -10.70
N TRP A 208 0.94 -18.32 -11.31
CA TRP A 208 1.68 -19.60 -11.25
C TRP A 208 2.96 -19.61 -12.08
N LEU A 209 3.16 -18.62 -12.95
CA LEU A 209 4.40 -18.46 -13.71
C LEU A 209 5.60 -18.10 -12.82
N SER A 210 5.35 -17.73 -11.57
CA SER A 210 6.40 -17.52 -10.57
C SER A 210 6.76 -18.78 -9.80
N LEU A 211 6.08 -19.91 -10.00
CA LEU A 211 6.35 -21.15 -9.29
C LEU A 211 7.63 -21.80 -9.81
N SER A 212 8.35 -22.49 -8.92
CA SER A 212 9.42 -23.40 -9.32
C SER A 212 8.86 -24.48 -10.25
N TYR A 213 9.66 -24.92 -11.23
CA TYR A 213 9.20 -25.85 -12.26
C TYR A 213 8.60 -27.14 -11.69
N GLY A 214 9.26 -27.73 -10.67
CA GLY A 214 8.76 -28.93 -10.00
C GLY A 214 7.42 -28.69 -9.30
N ARG A 215 7.25 -27.56 -8.61
CA ARG A 215 5.98 -27.23 -7.96
C ARG A 215 4.86 -27.01 -8.98
N PHE A 216 5.15 -26.28 -10.04
CA PHE A 216 4.22 -26.05 -11.14
C PHE A 216 3.72 -27.35 -11.77
N GLN A 217 4.63 -28.30 -12.04
CA GLN A 217 4.27 -29.62 -12.57
C GLN A 217 3.36 -30.40 -11.61
N MET A 218 3.68 -30.40 -10.32
CA MET A 218 2.89 -31.08 -9.30
C MET A 218 1.45 -30.54 -9.27
N GLU A 219 1.27 -29.21 -9.25
CA GLU A 219 -0.06 -28.59 -9.24
C GLU A 219 -0.88 -28.89 -10.51
N LEU A 220 -0.24 -28.93 -11.67
CA LEU A 220 -0.89 -29.30 -12.93
C LEU A 220 -1.29 -30.78 -12.97
N CYS A 221 -0.49 -31.67 -12.38
CA CYS A 221 -0.84 -33.09 -12.26
C CYS A 221 -2.04 -33.29 -11.35
N LEU A 222 -2.13 -32.54 -10.24
CA LEU A 222 -3.28 -32.59 -9.33
C LEU A 222 -4.54 -31.98 -9.95
N ASN A 223 -4.39 -31.05 -10.89
CA ASN A 223 -5.50 -30.31 -11.51
C ASN A 223 -5.42 -30.35 -13.05
N THR A 224 -5.65 -31.52 -13.63
CA THR A 224 -5.45 -31.76 -15.08
C THR A 224 -6.31 -30.86 -15.99
N ASP A 225 -7.46 -30.39 -15.52
CA ASP A 225 -8.32 -29.42 -16.23
C ASP A 225 -7.65 -28.05 -16.43
N LEU A 226 -6.72 -27.68 -15.56
CA LEU A 226 -5.98 -26.43 -15.66
C LEU A 226 -4.93 -26.47 -16.77
N ILE A 227 -4.45 -27.64 -17.18
CA ILE A 227 -3.44 -27.78 -18.25
C ILE A 227 -3.95 -27.14 -19.55
N LYS A 228 -5.20 -27.41 -19.93
CA LYS A 228 -5.81 -26.82 -21.14
C LYS A 228 -6.02 -25.32 -21.01
N LYS A 229 -6.30 -24.82 -19.81
CA LYS A 229 -6.47 -23.38 -19.55
C LYS A 229 -5.12 -22.66 -19.60
N TRP A 230 -4.11 -23.20 -18.95
CA TRP A 230 -2.74 -22.68 -18.95
C TRP A 230 -2.15 -22.63 -20.36
N LYS A 231 -2.21 -23.73 -21.14
CA LYS A 231 -1.73 -23.75 -22.52
C LYS A 231 -2.40 -22.70 -23.41
N ARG A 232 -3.71 -22.49 -23.24
CA ARG A 232 -4.46 -21.46 -23.97
C ARG A 232 -4.05 -20.06 -23.56
N MET A 233 -3.88 -19.82 -22.26
CA MET A 233 -3.43 -18.54 -21.71
C MET A 233 -2.05 -18.19 -22.27
N ILE A 234 -1.04 -19.04 -22.11
CA ILE A 234 0.32 -18.78 -22.62
C ILE A 234 0.35 -18.55 -24.13
N LYS A 235 -0.42 -19.32 -24.90
CA LYS A 235 -0.51 -19.11 -26.36
C LYS A 235 -1.12 -17.76 -26.72
N ARG A 236 -2.07 -17.24 -25.94
CA ARG A 236 -2.67 -15.92 -26.15
C ARG A 236 -1.66 -14.83 -25.81
N GLU A 237 -1.02 -14.91 -24.66
CA GLU A 237 -0.02 -13.93 -24.21
C GLU A 237 1.15 -13.86 -25.21
N ALA A 238 1.68 -15.01 -25.64
CA ALA A 238 2.74 -15.07 -26.64
C ALA A 238 2.36 -14.38 -27.96
N LYS A 239 1.10 -14.53 -28.42
CA LYS A 239 0.62 -13.84 -29.62
C LYS A 239 0.52 -12.33 -29.43
N GLU A 240 0.11 -11.85 -28.26
CA GLU A 240 0.02 -10.42 -27.97
C GLU A 240 1.39 -9.77 -27.84
N VAL A 241 2.35 -10.45 -27.23
CA VAL A 241 3.74 -9.97 -27.13
C VAL A 241 4.44 -10.00 -28.48
N MET A 242 4.19 -11.04 -29.31
CA MET A 242 4.67 -11.07 -30.70
C MET A 242 4.11 -9.91 -31.56
N LYS A 243 2.85 -9.50 -31.35
CA LYS A 243 2.29 -8.31 -32.02
C LYS A 243 3.00 -7.01 -31.63
N ARG A 244 3.56 -6.95 -30.41
CA ARG A 244 4.35 -5.82 -29.90
C ARG A 244 5.83 -5.87 -30.32
N GLY A 245 6.28 -6.98 -30.92
CA GLY A 245 7.66 -7.12 -31.39
C GLY A 245 8.68 -7.47 -30.29
N GLU A 246 8.22 -7.84 -29.10
CA GLU A 246 9.08 -8.16 -27.95
C GLU A 246 9.28 -9.68 -27.79
N PRO A 247 10.38 -10.13 -27.18
CA PRO A 247 10.55 -11.53 -26.80
C PRO A 247 9.56 -11.89 -25.69
N PHE A 248 8.81 -12.98 -25.88
CA PHE A 248 7.87 -13.46 -24.88
C PHE A 248 8.60 -14.18 -23.73
N ASP A 249 8.69 -13.51 -22.59
CA ASP A 249 9.13 -14.09 -21.32
C ASP A 249 7.98 -14.11 -20.29
N PRO A 250 7.36 -15.28 -20.02
CA PRO A 250 6.30 -15.41 -19.03
C PRO A 250 6.70 -14.93 -17.62
N SER A 251 7.98 -15.00 -17.27
CA SER A 251 8.47 -14.64 -15.94
C SER A 251 8.52 -13.12 -15.71
N THR A 252 8.47 -12.35 -16.81
CA THR A 252 8.49 -10.88 -16.78
C THR A 252 7.11 -10.25 -16.65
N MET A 253 6.05 -11.05 -16.77
CA MET A 253 4.66 -10.62 -16.62
C MET A 253 4.41 -10.07 -15.22
N LEU A 254 3.56 -9.05 -15.15
CA LEU A 254 3.25 -8.35 -13.90
C LEU A 254 2.61 -9.30 -12.89
N GLU A 255 1.66 -10.13 -13.31
CA GLU A 255 0.96 -11.09 -12.46
C GLU A 255 1.91 -12.17 -11.89
N ALA A 256 2.97 -12.51 -12.63
CA ALA A 256 4.00 -13.44 -12.18
C ALA A 256 4.93 -12.77 -11.15
N LYS A 257 5.37 -11.54 -11.42
CA LYS A 257 6.29 -10.78 -10.57
C LYS A 257 5.65 -10.30 -9.28
N PHE A 258 4.42 -9.80 -9.33
CA PHE A 258 3.81 -9.02 -8.26
C PHE A 258 3.95 -9.68 -6.88
N LEU A 259 3.37 -10.86 -6.68
CA LEU A 259 3.40 -11.53 -5.38
C LEU A 259 4.81 -12.06 -5.04
N ARG A 260 5.58 -12.51 -6.04
CA ARG A 260 6.95 -12.98 -5.84
C ARG A 260 7.84 -11.86 -5.29
N ASN A 261 7.83 -10.69 -5.94
CA ASN A 261 8.65 -9.56 -5.55
C ASN A 261 8.29 -9.03 -4.15
N ILE A 262 7.00 -9.04 -3.77
CA ILE A 262 6.60 -8.63 -2.41
C ILE A 262 7.06 -9.67 -1.37
N ILE A 263 6.97 -10.98 -1.69
CA ILE A 263 7.50 -12.04 -0.83
C ILE A 263 9.02 -11.93 -0.65
N GLU A 264 9.77 -11.75 -1.75
CA GLU A 264 11.22 -11.56 -1.73
C GLU A 264 11.60 -10.32 -0.92
N GLU A 265 10.90 -9.19 -1.11
CA GLU A 265 11.10 -7.97 -0.32
C GLU A 265 10.79 -8.20 1.17
N PHE A 266 9.76 -8.97 1.50
CA PHE A 266 9.45 -9.35 2.87
C PHE A 266 10.57 -10.16 3.51
N LEU A 267 11.08 -11.18 2.82
CA LEU A 267 12.17 -12.01 3.32
C LEU A 267 13.45 -11.18 3.48
N GLU A 268 13.76 -10.29 2.54
CA GLU A 268 14.91 -9.38 2.63
C GLU A 268 14.79 -8.44 3.85
N VAL A 269 13.63 -7.83 4.08
CA VAL A 269 13.40 -6.95 5.24
C VAL A 269 13.46 -7.74 6.55
N LEU A 270 12.89 -8.95 6.57
CA LEU A 270 12.87 -9.80 7.74
C LEU A 270 14.29 -10.25 8.13
N ASP A 271 15.07 -10.75 7.17
CA ASP A 271 16.41 -11.29 7.41
C ASP A 271 17.42 -10.17 7.73
N SER A 272 17.43 -9.10 6.95
CA SER A 272 18.47 -8.06 7.04
C SER A 272 18.21 -6.91 8.01
N LYS A 273 16.98 -6.76 8.52
CA LYS A 273 16.56 -5.60 9.34
C LYS A 273 15.84 -5.96 10.64
N VAL A 274 15.34 -7.19 10.76
CA VAL A 274 14.68 -7.67 11.98
C VAL A 274 15.55 -8.68 12.70
N PHE A 275 16.15 -9.61 11.96
CA PHE A 275 17.02 -10.66 12.51
C PHE A 275 18.51 -10.40 12.29
N SER A 276 18.98 -9.15 12.29
CA SER A 276 20.43 -8.88 12.29
C SER A 276 21.08 -9.69 13.42
N TYR A 277 21.66 -10.83 13.07
CA TYR A 277 22.51 -11.59 13.96
C TYR A 277 23.85 -10.93 13.82
N SER A 278 24.35 -10.33 14.90
CA SER A 278 25.77 -10.02 15.00
C SER A 278 26.54 -11.31 14.75
N HIS A 279 27.07 -11.46 13.54
CA HIS A 279 28.25 -12.30 13.33
C HIS A 279 29.37 -11.61 14.11
N GLY A 280 29.44 -11.93 15.40
CA GLY A 280 30.58 -11.59 16.24
C GLY A 280 31.77 -12.38 15.72
N ASP A 281 32.60 -11.71 14.93
CA ASP A 281 33.98 -12.10 14.65
C ASP A 281 34.91 -10.88 14.62
N ASP A 282 34.51 -9.75 15.23
CA ASP A 282 35.43 -8.66 15.53
C ASP A 282 35.46 -8.44 17.06
N GLU A 283 36.45 -9.07 17.69
CA GLU A 283 37.03 -8.60 18.94
C GLU A 283 37.55 -7.17 18.71
N ASP A 284 36.70 -6.17 18.94
CA ASP A 284 37.05 -4.97 19.72
C ASP A 284 36.04 -3.83 19.48
N ASN A 285 35.51 -3.32 20.59
CA ASN A 285 34.83 -2.04 20.76
C ASN A 285 33.48 -1.85 20.02
N GLU A 286 32.37 -2.05 20.73
CA GLU A 286 31.48 -0.94 21.08
C GLU A 286 30.41 -1.35 22.12
N LEU A 287 29.93 -0.35 22.84
CA LEU A 287 29.22 -0.43 24.11
C LEU A 287 27.91 -1.23 24.00
N VAL A 288 27.89 -2.41 24.62
CA VAL A 288 26.70 -3.22 24.85
C VAL A 288 25.80 -2.49 25.83
N ASP A 289 24.72 -1.89 25.33
CA ASP A 289 23.61 -1.45 26.17
C ASP A 289 23.08 -2.67 26.93
N ALA A 290 22.90 -2.55 28.24
CA ALA A 290 22.69 -3.64 29.21
C ALA A 290 21.37 -4.43 29.06
N ASN A 291 20.72 -4.39 27.90
CA ASN A 291 19.48 -5.09 27.59
C ASN A 291 19.53 -5.96 26.33
N GLY A 292 20.71 -6.30 25.80
CA GLY A 292 20.99 -7.48 24.95
C GLY A 292 20.20 -7.67 23.64
N PHE A 293 19.21 -6.83 23.36
CA PHE A 293 18.47 -6.79 22.10
C PHE A 293 19.01 -5.62 21.30
N GLU A 294 19.64 -5.94 20.17
CA GLU A 294 19.93 -4.97 19.12
C GLU A 294 18.64 -4.18 18.81
N LYS A 295 18.76 -2.87 18.63
CA LYS A 295 17.62 -1.97 18.48
C LYS A 295 16.86 -2.30 17.19
N VAL A 296 15.85 -3.17 17.30
CA VAL A 296 15.02 -3.60 16.17
C VAL A 296 14.36 -2.38 15.54
N ASN A 297 14.41 -2.30 14.21
CA ASN A 297 13.82 -1.19 13.49
C ASN A 297 12.28 -1.33 13.46
N ASP A 298 11.58 -0.59 14.32
CA ASP A 298 10.11 -0.65 14.45
C ASP A 298 9.38 -0.41 13.11
N ALA A 299 9.94 0.39 12.19
CA ALA A 299 9.35 0.60 10.88
C ALA A 299 9.44 -0.66 9.99
N CYS A 300 10.49 -1.48 10.17
CA CYS A 300 10.61 -2.78 9.51
C CYS A 300 9.67 -3.81 10.13
N ILE A 301 9.49 -3.80 11.46
CA ILE A 301 8.46 -4.62 12.13
C ILE A 301 7.08 -4.29 11.56
N LEU A 302 6.71 -3.01 11.52
CA LEU A 302 5.42 -2.57 10.98
C LEU A 302 5.22 -3.00 9.53
N TYR A 303 6.27 -2.92 8.70
CA TYR A 303 6.21 -3.44 7.34
C TYR A 303 5.90 -4.96 7.32
N CYS A 304 6.60 -5.74 8.13
CA CYS A 304 6.38 -7.19 8.25
C CYS A 304 4.97 -7.53 8.77
N GLU A 305 4.46 -6.78 9.75
CA GLU A 305 3.07 -6.92 10.23
C GLU A 305 2.05 -6.68 9.11
N ARG A 306 2.24 -5.61 8.31
CA ARG A 306 1.37 -5.32 7.18
C ARG A 306 1.50 -6.35 6.06
N PHE A 307 2.67 -6.94 5.88
CA PHE A 307 2.83 -8.06 4.94
C PHE A 307 2.04 -9.30 5.39
N MET A 308 2.06 -9.61 6.68
CA MET A 308 1.27 -10.72 7.22
C MET A 308 -0.23 -10.46 7.07
N GLU A 309 -0.71 -9.24 7.33
CA GLU A 309 -2.09 -8.82 7.05
C GLU A 309 -2.45 -9.05 5.58
N PHE A 310 -1.62 -8.54 4.67
CA PHE A 310 -1.82 -8.70 3.24
C PHE A 310 -1.92 -10.17 2.82
N LEU A 311 -1.04 -11.04 3.35
CA LEU A 311 -1.07 -12.46 3.06
C LEU A 311 -2.33 -13.15 3.62
N ILE A 312 -2.75 -12.78 4.83
CA ILE A 312 -3.98 -13.30 5.44
C ILE A 312 -5.21 -12.93 4.58
N ASP A 313 -5.31 -11.68 4.15
CA ASP A 313 -6.41 -11.22 3.30
C ASP A 313 -6.42 -11.95 1.95
N LEU A 314 -5.25 -12.09 1.33
CA LEU A 314 -5.10 -12.78 0.05
C LEU A 314 -5.56 -14.25 0.12
N LEU A 315 -5.31 -14.92 1.26
CA LEU A 315 -5.64 -16.33 1.46
C LEU A 315 -7.04 -16.57 2.05
N SER A 316 -7.64 -15.56 2.68
CA SER A 316 -8.96 -15.68 3.32
C SER A 316 -10.13 -15.53 2.34
N GLN A 317 -9.93 -14.85 1.20
CA GLN A 317 -10.99 -14.61 0.22
C GLN A 317 -10.95 -15.64 -0.94
N LEU A 318 -12.09 -16.23 -1.29
CA LEU A 318 -12.18 -17.24 -2.37
C LEU A 318 -11.63 -16.77 -3.73
N PRO A 319 -11.93 -15.54 -4.22
CA PRO A 319 -11.47 -15.09 -5.53
C PRO A 319 -9.95 -15.05 -5.65
N THR A 320 -9.25 -14.76 -4.55
CA THR A 320 -7.79 -14.58 -4.52
C THR A 320 -7.05 -15.82 -4.07
N ARG A 321 -7.67 -16.64 -3.21
CA ARG A 321 -7.09 -17.86 -2.64
C ARG A 321 -6.76 -18.92 -3.70
N ARG A 322 -7.62 -19.05 -4.71
CA ARG A 322 -7.60 -20.17 -5.68
C ARG A 322 -6.23 -20.45 -6.30
N TYR A 323 -5.50 -19.40 -6.69
CA TYR A 323 -4.19 -19.55 -7.35
C TYR A 323 -3.03 -19.12 -6.44
N ASN A 324 -3.29 -18.38 -5.36
CA ASN A 324 -2.25 -17.87 -4.47
C ASN A 324 -1.95 -18.77 -3.25
N CYS A 325 -2.77 -19.80 -2.99
CA CYS A 325 -2.50 -20.79 -1.95
C CYS A 325 -1.30 -21.72 -2.22
N VAL A 326 -0.67 -21.62 -3.38
CA VAL A 326 0.46 -22.46 -3.76
C VAL A 326 1.76 -21.76 -3.32
N PRO A 327 2.53 -22.33 -2.38
CA PRO A 327 3.85 -21.82 -2.02
C PRO A 327 4.72 -21.59 -3.25
N LYS A 328 5.34 -20.41 -3.31
CA LYS A 328 6.09 -19.93 -4.48
C LYS A 328 7.60 -20.15 -4.39
N PHE A 329 8.04 -21.01 -3.47
CA PHE A 329 9.45 -21.31 -3.21
C PHE A 329 9.91 -22.58 -3.94
#